data_AF-A0A7Y8SWI9-F1
#
_entry.id   AF-A0A7Y8SWI9-F1
#
_cell.length_a   1.000
_cell.length_b   1.000
_cell.length_c   1.000
_cell.angle_alpha   90.00
_cell.angle_beta   90.00
_cell.angle_gamma   90.00
#
_symmetry.space_group_name_H-M   'P 1'
#
loop_
_entity.id
_entity.type
_entity.pdbx_description
1 polymer ?
#
loop_
_entity_poly.entity_id
_entity_poly.type
_entity_poly.pdbx_seq_one_letter_code
_entity_poly.pdbx_strand_id
1 'polypeptide(L)'
;MTDLGKQLSRTHDLSTKVTRLFQKRAQAAQERFTERVQGAYAKHVADLMSKPMSPWDVWTDWSRYAVDFAQRSTLFWDTIRSRGNQYVEHVQAGQPPVLHFDYETVLDARTFQRPVNYALLRIVPPEGVSIDPKRRPYVIIDPRAGHGPGIGGFKDDSQVGVALREGHPVYFVMFYPQPEPGQTLLDVTEAERQFVHKVRELHPESPKPVIVGNCQGGWAAMMLAAADPDEMG
;
A
#
# COMPACT_ATOMS: atom_id res chain seq x y z
N MET A 1 46.69 1.46 -17.91
CA MET A 1 47.03 2.27 -16.73
C MET A 1 46.07 3.45 -16.70
N THR A 2 45.15 3.45 -15.75
CA THR A 2 44.18 4.53 -15.51
C THR A 2 44.90 5.83 -15.18
N ASP A 3 44.57 6.89 -15.90
CA ASP A 3 45.15 8.23 -15.73
C ASP A 3 44.60 8.87 -14.44
N LEU A 4 45.25 8.54 -13.31
CA LEU A 4 44.90 9.00 -11.97
C LEU A 4 44.75 10.53 -11.88
N GLY A 5 45.54 11.29 -12.65
CA GLY A 5 45.48 12.75 -12.70
C GLY A 5 44.14 13.26 -13.22
N LYS A 6 43.61 12.65 -14.29
CA LYS A 6 42.29 13.00 -14.84
C LYS A 6 41.15 12.61 -13.90
N GLN A 7 41.26 11.49 -13.19
CA GLN A 7 40.26 11.08 -12.20
C GLN A 7 40.22 12.05 -11.00
N LEU A 8 41.38 12.49 -10.51
CA LEU A 8 41.47 13.45 -9.41
C LEU A 8 40.90 14.82 -9.79
N SER A 9 41.26 15.35 -10.97
CA SER A 9 40.73 16.63 -11.48
C SER A 9 39.22 16.57 -11.66
N ARG A 10 38.69 15.50 -12.28
CA ARG A 10 37.24 15.32 -12.46
C ARG A 10 36.49 15.24 -11.12
N THR A 11 37.08 14.58 -10.12
CA THR A 11 36.49 14.47 -8.78
C THR A 11 36.44 15.83 -8.08
N HIS A 12 37.51 16.62 -8.20
CA HIS A 12 37.57 17.97 -7.65
C HIS A 12 36.55 18.92 -8.31
N ASP A 13 36.43 18.86 -9.65
CA ASP A 13 35.44 19.64 -10.40
C ASP A 13 34.01 19.24 -10.03
N LEU A 14 33.74 17.95 -9.89
CA LEU A 14 32.44 17.44 -9.49
C LEU A 14 32.08 17.90 -8.07
N SER A 15 33.01 17.77 -7.12
CA SER A 15 32.84 18.21 -5.73
C SER A 15 32.54 19.71 -5.66
N THR A 16 33.26 20.52 -6.44
CA THR A 16 33.06 21.98 -6.50
C THR A 16 31.67 22.32 -7.07
N LYS A 17 31.25 21.66 -8.14
CA LYS A 17 29.92 21.84 -8.74
C LYS A 17 28.80 21.43 -7.79
N VAL A 18 28.95 20.29 -7.10
CA VAL A 18 27.99 19.80 -6.11
C VAL A 18 27.89 20.77 -4.94
N THR A 19 29.01 21.25 -4.41
CA THR A 19 29.04 22.23 -3.31
C THR A 19 28.35 23.53 -3.69
N ARG A 20 28.62 24.06 -4.89
CA ARG A 20 27.99 25.28 -5.39
C ARG A 20 26.48 25.10 -5.60
N LEU A 21 26.06 23.95 -6.15
CA LEU A 21 24.64 23.65 -6.33
C LEU A 21 23.93 23.49 -4.98
N PHE A 22 24.56 22.82 -4.02
CA PHE A 22 24.05 22.67 -2.66
C PHE A 22 23.89 24.02 -1.98
N GLN A 23 24.93 24.87 -1.98
CA GLN A 23 24.87 26.22 -1.41
C GLN A 23 23.74 27.04 -2.02
N LYS A 24 23.61 27.05 -3.36
CA LYS A 24 22.52 27.76 -4.05
C LYS A 24 21.14 27.24 -3.63
N ARG A 25 20.96 25.91 -3.53
CA ARG A 25 19.69 25.31 -3.12
C ARG A 25 19.37 25.55 -1.65
N ALA A 26 20.37 25.46 -0.78
CA ALA A 26 20.23 25.71 0.66
C ALA A 26 19.87 27.17 0.92
N GLN A 27 20.53 28.11 0.24
CA GLN A 27 20.22 29.53 0.34
C GLN A 27 18.78 29.82 -0.13
N ALA A 28 18.39 29.33 -1.31
CA ALA A 28 17.02 29.53 -1.81
C ALA A 28 15.96 28.87 -0.90
N ALA A 29 16.27 27.72 -0.30
CA ALA A 29 15.39 27.08 0.67
C ALA A 29 15.26 27.93 1.96
N GLN A 30 16.37 28.47 2.46
CA GLN A 30 16.40 29.33 3.64
C GLN A 30 15.63 30.64 3.43
N GLU A 31 15.81 31.28 2.28
CA GLU A 31 15.08 32.50 1.90
C GLU A 31 13.57 32.23 1.86
N ARG A 32 13.15 31.18 1.15
CA ARG A 32 11.73 30.79 1.07
C ARG A 32 11.13 30.41 2.42
N PHE A 33 11.90 29.71 3.26
CA PHE A 33 11.47 29.36 4.61
C PHE A 33 11.27 30.63 5.44
N THR A 34 12.26 31.52 5.43
CA THR A 34 12.22 32.78 6.20
C THR A 34 11.04 33.64 5.75
N GLU A 35 10.84 33.82 4.45
CA GLU A 35 9.73 34.58 3.88
C GLU A 35 8.37 33.98 4.29
N ARG A 36 8.21 32.65 4.21
CA ARG A 36 6.97 31.98 4.63
C ARG A 36 6.70 32.11 6.12
N VAL A 37 7.74 31.97 6.96
CA VAL A 37 7.61 32.12 8.41
C VAL A 37 7.24 33.56 8.76
N GLN A 38 7.90 34.54 8.16
CA GLN A 38 7.58 35.96 8.36
C GLN A 38 6.16 36.29 7.89
N GLY A 39 5.76 35.79 6.72
CA GLY A 39 4.40 35.97 6.20
C GLY A 39 3.33 35.33 7.10
N ALA A 40 3.58 34.11 7.59
CA ALA A 40 2.69 33.44 8.54
C ALA A 40 2.60 34.19 9.88
N TYR A 41 3.73 34.67 10.40
CA TYR A 41 3.79 35.45 11.63
C TYR A 41 3.02 36.77 11.50
N ALA A 42 3.26 37.51 10.42
CA ALA A 42 2.55 38.77 10.15
C ALA A 42 1.04 38.56 10.01
N LYS A 43 0.62 37.47 9.35
CA LYS A 43 -0.79 37.18 9.11
C LYS A 43 -1.54 36.66 10.34
N HIS A 44 -0.88 35.83 11.16
CA HIS A 44 -1.57 35.08 12.22
C HIS A 44 -1.16 35.49 13.63
N VAL A 45 0.08 35.91 13.85
CA VAL A 45 0.59 36.18 15.21
C VAL A 45 0.53 37.67 15.54
N ALA A 46 0.84 38.55 14.57
CA ALA A 46 0.83 39.99 14.80
C ALA A 46 -0.57 40.54 15.18
N ASP A 47 -1.65 40.02 14.57
CA ASP A 47 -3.04 40.40 14.91
C ASP A 47 -3.48 39.85 16.28
N LEU A 48 -3.00 38.66 16.65
CA LEU A 48 -3.25 38.03 17.95
C LEU A 48 -2.53 38.75 19.10
N MET A 49 -1.31 39.25 18.87
CA MET A 49 -0.49 39.95 19.88
C MET A 49 -0.82 41.44 20.01
N SER A 50 -1.50 42.05 19.04
CA SER A 50 -1.84 43.48 19.03
C SER A 50 -3.20 43.81 19.65
N LYS A 51 -4.05 42.80 19.89
CA LYS A 51 -5.33 42.96 20.57
C LYS A 51 -5.18 42.62 22.06
N PRO A 52 -5.34 43.59 22.99
CA PRO A 52 -5.41 43.25 24.41
C PRO A 52 -6.65 42.38 24.63
N MET A 53 -6.45 41.11 24.98
CA MET A 53 -7.56 40.22 25.29
C MET A 53 -8.23 40.67 26.59
N SER A 54 -9.52 41.01 26.54
CA SER A 54 -10.26 41.24 27.77
C SER A 54 -10.49 39.92 28.50
N PRO A 55 -10.65 39.92 29.84
CA PRO A 55 -11.00 38.71 30.59
C PRO A 55 -12.27 38.01 30.05
N TRP A 56 -13.19 38.77 29.45
CA TRP A 56 -14.40 38.24 28.82
C TRP A 56 -14.13 37.52 27.49
N ASP A 57 -13.18 38.02 26.68
CA ASP A 57 -12.76 37.36 25.45
C ASP A 57 -12.08 36.03 25.76
N VAL A 58 -11.19 36.02 26.76
CA VAL A 58 -10.53 34.78 27.24
C VAL A 58 -11.56 33.76 27.73
N TRP A 59 -12.55 34.19 28.50
CA TRP A 59 -13.63 33.31 28.96
C TRP A 59 -14.46 32.75 27.80
N THR A 60 -14.81 33.62 26.84
CA THR A 60 -15.58 33.24 25.66
C THR A 60 -14.82 32.23 24.81
N ASP A 61 -13.54 32.48 24.55
CA ASP A 61 -12.70 31.57 23.77
C ASP A 61 -12.43 30.25 24.49
N TRP A 62 -12.26 30.28 25.81
CA TRP A 62 -12.17 29.06 26.62
C TRP A 62 -13.45 28.23 26.53
N SER A 63 -14.62 28.87 26.62
CA SER A 63 -15.90 28.17 26.49
C SER A 63 -16.09 27.55 25.10
N ARG A 64 -15.73 28.28 24.04
CA ARG A 64 -15.76 27.79 22.65
C ARG A 64 -14.83 26.59 22.47
N TYR A 65 -13.61 26.70 23.00
CA TYR A 65 -12.64 25.61 22.97
C TYR A 65 -13.16 24.38 23.72
N ALA A 66 -13.72 24.55 24.92
CA ALA A 66 -14.26 23.46 25.71
C ALA A 66 -15.41 22.73 24.98
N VAL A 67 -16.29 23.48 24.31
CA VAL A 67 -17.36 22.90 23.48
C VAL A 67 -16.79 22.14 22.28
N ASP A 68 -15.88 22.74 21.50
CA ASP A 68 -15.26 22.06 20.34
C ASP A 68 -14.50 20.80 20.78
N PHE A 69 -13.74 20.88 21.88
CA PHE A 69 -13.04 19.74 22.45
C PHE A 69 -14.00 18.62 22.86
N ALA A 70 -15.10 18.93 23.54
CA ALA A 70 -16.09 17.94 23.95
C ALA A 70 -16.78 17.28 22.74
N GLN A 71 -17.13 18.08 21.72
CA GLN A 71 -17.73 17.58 20.47
C GLN A 71 -16.76 16.64 19.74
N ARG A 72 -15.50 17.07 19.53
CA ARG A 72 -14.48 16.25 18.86
C ARG A 72 -14.15 14.99 19.65
N SER A 73 -14.07 15.09 20.97
CA SER A 73 -13.85 13.94 21.84
C SER A 73 -14.98 12.94 21.68
N THR A 74 -16.24 13.39 21.69
CA THR A 74 -17.41 12.53 21.50
C THR A 74 -17.38 11.82 20.15
N LEU A 75 -17.13 12.57 19.06
CA LEU A 75 -17.00 11.99 17.71
C LEU A 75 -15.84 11.00 17.61
N PHE A 76 -14.71 11.31 18.24
CA PHE A 76 -13.55 10.43 18.29
C PHE A 76 -13.88 9.12 19.02
N TRP A 77 -14.44 9.21 20.22
CA TRP A 77 -14.83 8.03 21.01
C TRP A 77 -15.87 7.19 20.28
N ASP A 78 -16.85 7.83 19.63
CA ASP A 78 -17.85 7.11 18.83
C ASP A 78 -17.23 6.40 17.62
N THR A 79 -16.30 7.04 16.92
CA THR A 79 -15.57 6.44 15.81
C THR A 79 -14.74 5.24 16.25
N ILE A 80 -13.98 5.36 17.35
CA ILE A 80 -13.17 4.26 17.89
C ILE A 80 -14.06 3.12 18.39
N ARG A 81 -15.19 3.42 19.03
CA ARG A 81 -16.20 2.43 19.43
C ARG A 81 -16.75 1.68 18.22
N SER A 82 -17.18 2.40 17.18
CA SER A 82 -17.70 1.79 15.95
C SER A 82 -16.66 0.88 15.27
N ARG A 83 -15.42 1.34 15.15
CA ARG A 83 -14.30 0.54 14.62
C ARG A 83 -14.03 -0.70 15.48
N GLY A 84 -14.12 -0.56 16.81
CA GLY A 84 -13.98 -1.67 17.75
C GLY A 84 -15.06 -2.73 17.58
N ASN A 85 -16.32 -2.31 17.45
CA ASN A 85 -17.44 -3.21 17.20
C ASN A 85 -17.27 -3.97 15.87
N GLN A 86 -16.93 -3.26 14.79
CA GLN A 86 -16.63 -3.88 13.49
C GLN A 86 -15.49 -4.89 13.58
N TYR A 87 -14.44 -4.60 14.36
CA TYR A 87 -13.35 -5.54 14.58
C TYR A 87 -13.81 -6.80 15.33
N VAL A 88 -14.62 -6.66 16.38
CA VAL A 88 -15.16 -7.81 17.12
C VAL A 88 -16.04 -8.67 16.21
N GLU A 89 -16.95 -8.07 15.44
CA GLU A 89 -17.79 -8.76 14.45
C GLU A 89 -16.92 -9.50 13.42
N HIS A 90 -15.89 -8.84 12.89
CA HIS A 90 -14.96 -9.42 11.92
C HIS A 90 -14.17 -10.61 12.50
N VAL A 91 -13.73 -10.52 13.75
CA VAL A 91 -13.05 -11.62 14.44
C VAL A 91 -14.01 -12.79 14.67
N GLN A 92 -15.25 -12.51 15.10
CA GLN A 92 -16.28 -13.54 15.31
C GLN A 92 -16.68 -14.23 14.00
N ALA A 93 -16.65 -13.52 12.88
CA ALA A 93 -16.87 -14.08 11.54
C ALA A 93 -15.70 -14.95 11.03
N GLY A 94 -14.64 -15.15 11.83
CA GLY A 94 -13.48 -15.94 11.44
C GLY A 94 -12.45 -15.18 10.60
N GLN A 95 -12.46 -13.85 10.65
CA GLN A 95 -11.53 -12.97 9.93
C GLN A 95 -11.50 -13.23 8.41
N PRO A 96 -12.66 -13.19 7.74
CA PRO A 96 -12.72 -13.42 6.30
C PRO A 96 -11.86 -12.37 5.57
N PRO A 97 -11.25 -12.72 4.43
CA PRO A 97 -10.64 -11.74 3.54
C PRO A 97 -11.59 -10.58 3.29
N VAL A 98 -11.09 -9.36 3.38
CA VAL A 98 -11.92 -8.16 3.20
C VAL A 98 -12.06 -7.84 1.70
N LEU A 99 -12.28 -8.86 0.87
CA LEU A 99 -12.48 -8.70 -0.58
C LEU A 99 -13.92 -8.23 -0.86
N HIS A 100 -14.10 -7.28 -1.78
CA HIS A 100 -15.44 -6.88 -2.22
C HIS A 100 -16.08 -7.92 -3.14
N PHE A 101 -15.26 -8.70 -3.83
CA PHE A 101 -15.70 -9.69 -4.81
C PHE A 101 -15.84 -11.07 -4.17
N ASP A 102 -16.85 -11.82 -4.63
CA ASP A 102 -16.97 -13.24 -4.32
C ASP A 102 -15.76 -14.00 -4.86
N TYR A 103 -15.38 -15.06 -4.17
CA TYR A 103 -14.19 -15.83 -4.51
C TYR A 103 -14.32 -17.31 -4.15
N GLU A 104 -13.50 -18.12 -4.80
CA GLU A 104 -13.34 -19.54 -4.51
C GLU A 104 -11.88 -19.83 -4.16
N THR A 105 -11.63 -20.57 -3.07
CA THR A 105 -10.28 -20.99 -2.72
C THR A 105 -9.79 -22.10 -3.67
N VAL A 106 -8.72 -21.84 -4.39
CA VAL A 106 -8.09 -22.78 -5.34
C VAL A 106 -7.01 -23.61 -4.65
N LEU A 107 -6.16 -22.95 -3.85
CA LEU A 107 -5.12 -23.61 -3.05
C LEU A 107 -5.01 -22.93 -1.68
N ASP A 108 -4.85 -23.73 -0.64
CA ASP A 108 -4.53 -23.26 0.71
C ASP A 108 -3.14 -23.76 1.09
N ALA A 109 -2.16 -22.85 1.18
CA ALA A 109 -0.78 -23.25 1.44
C ALA A 109 -0.54 -23.67 2.88
N ARG A 110 -1.52 -23.57 3.78
CA ARG A 110 -1.42 -24.18 5.13
C ARG A 110 -1.44 -25.70 5.06
N THR A 111 -1.92 -26.28 3.95
CA THR A 111 -1.92 -27.73 3.73
C THR A 111 -0.73 -28.21 2.89
N PHE A 112 0.23 -27.33 2.56
CA PHE A 112 1.42 -27.71 1.81
C PHE A 112 2.43 -28.43 2.70
N GLN A 113 3.41 -29.09 2.07
CA GLN A 113 4.50 -29.76 2.78
C GLN A 113 5.28 -28.79 3.68
N ARG A 114 5.47 -27.55 3.21
CA ARG A 114 6.02 -26.43 3.97
C ARG A 114 4.89 -25.41 4.17
N PRO A 115 4.16 -25.48 5.29
CA PRO A 115 2.92 -24.73 5.44
C PRO A 115 3.20 -23.24 5.58
N VAL A 116 2.43 -22.43 4.86
CA VAL A 116 2.43 -20.97 5.02
C VAL A 116 1.02 -20.44 5.06
N ASN A 117 0.85 -19.31 5.72
CA ASN A 117 -0.44 -18.70 5.95
C ASN A 117 -1.01 -17.96 4.73
N TYR A 118 -0.83 -18.50 3.53
CA TYR A 118 -1.28 -17.90 2.27
C TYR A 118 -2.25 -18.81 1.55
N ALA A 119 -3.15 -18.23 0.76
CA ALA A 119 -4.06 -18.98 -0.10
C ALA A 119 -4.24 -18.29 -1.45
N LEU A 120 -4.41 -19.09 -2.49
CA LEU A 120 -4.77 -18.65 -3.83
C LEU A 120 -6.28 -18.70 -3.97
N LEU A 121 -6.88 -17.56 -4.26
CA LEU A 121 -8.30 -17.41 -4.53
C LEU A 121 -8.51 -17.16 -6.03
N ARG A 122 -9.59 -17.69 -6.58
CA ARG A 122 -10.14 -17.30 -7.89
C ARG A 122 -11.29 -16.36 -7.66
N ILE A 123 -11.25 -15.18 -8.27
CA ILE A 123 -12.34 -14.22 -8.16
C ILE A 123 -13.51 -14.64 -9.05
N VAL A 124 -14.71 -14.67 -8.47
CA VAL A 124 -15.94 -14.95 -9.20
C VAL A 124 -16.37 -13.67 -9.93
N PRO A 125 -16.60 -13.72 -11.24
CA PRO A 125 -17.02 -12.55 -12.00
C PRO A 125 -18.40 -12.06 -11.52
N PRO A 126 -18.58 -10.74 -11.31
CA PRO A 126 -19.90 -10.20 -10.98
C PRO A 126 -20.86 -10.36 -12.16
N GLU A 127 -22.15 -10.22 -11.89
CA GLU A 127 -23.20 -10.37 -12.91
C GLU A 127 -22.96 -9.44 -14.11
N GLY A 128 -23.12 -10.00 -15.33
CA GLY A 128 -22.89 -9.27 -16.58
C GLY A 128 -21.42 -9.22 -17.05
N VAL A 129 -20.46 -9.73 -16.28
CA VAL A 129 -19.06 -9.85 -16.70
C VAL A 129 -18.77 -11.27 -17.19
N SER A 130 -18.31 -11.40 -18.43
CA SER A 130 -17.88 -12.67 -19.02
C SER A 130 -16.35 -12.75 -19.06
N ILE A 131 -15.81 -13.86 -18.56
CA ILE A 131 -14.36 -14.13 -18.57
C ILE A 131 -14.01 -15.10 -19.69
N ASP A 132 -12.97 -14.78 -20.45
CA ASP A 132 -12.37 -15.70 -21.43
C ASP A 132 -11.16 -16.40 -20.77
N PRO A 133 -11.21 -17.73 -20.56
CA PRO A 133 -10.10 -18.46 -19.94
C PRO A 133 -8.81 -18.45 -20.79
N LYS A 134 -8.87 -18.06 -22.07
CA LYS A 134 -7.70 -17.93 -22.95
C LYS A 134 -7.05 -16.55 -22.86
N ARG A 135 -7.72 -15.57 -22.25
CA ARG A 135 -7.09 -14.27 -21.94
C ARG A 135 -6.04 -14.44 -20.85
N ARG A 136 -5.07 -13.53 -20.87
CA ARG A 136 -3.96 -13.53 -19.92
C ARG A 136 -4.49 -13.46 -18.48
N PRO A 137 -4.17 -14.44 -17.60
CA PRO A 137 -4.59 -14.39 -16.22
C PRO A 137 -3.86 -13.29 -15.44
N TYR A 138 -4.53 -12.73 -14.44
CA TYR A 138 -3.95 -11.78 -13.48
C TYR A 138 -3.82 -12.47 -12.13
N VAL A 139 -2.62 -12.44 -11.55
CA VAL A 139 -2.34 -12.90 -10.18
C VAL A 139 -1.96 -11.69 -9.35
N ILE A 140 -2.83 -11.34 -8.41
CA ILE A 140 -2.68 -10.14 -7.58
C ILE A 140 -2.26 -10.56 -6.17
N ILE A 141 -1.11 -10.08 -5.70
CA ILE A 141 -0.54 -10.39 -4.38
C ILE A 141 -0.89 -9.28 -3.39
N ASP A 142 -1.63 -9.63 -2.35
CA ASP A 142 -2.08 -8.69 -1.32
C ASP A 142 -0.91 -8.21 -0.44
N PRO A 143 -0.73 -6.89 -0.22
CA PRO A 143 0.32 -6.40 0.66
C PRO A 143 0.03 -6.69 2.14
N ARG A 144 1.05 -7.22 2.84
CA ARG A 144 1.03 -7.31 4.32
C ARG A 144 1.01 -5.97 5.08
N ALA A 145 1.14 -4.84 4.38
CA ALA A 145 1.12 -3.50 5.01
C ALA A 145 -0.29 -3.02 5.40
N GLY A 146 -1.31 -3.86 5.21
CA GLY A 146 -2.71 -3.56 5.44
C GLY A 146 -3.49 -3.48 4.13
N HIS A 147 -4.75 -3.85 4.23
CA HIS A 147 -5.77 -3.86 3.18
C HIS A 147 -5.98 -2.47 2.58
N GLY A 148 -5.11 -2.10 1.63
CA GLY A 148 -5.14 -0.79 0.97
C GLY A 148 -6.11 -0.78 -0.21
N PRO A 149 -6.86 0.32 -0.43
CA PRO A 149 -7.95 0.40 -1.42
C PRO A 149 -7.52 0.30 -2.90
N GLY A 150 -6.22 0.14 -3.20
CA GLY A 150 -5.68 0.22 -4.56
C GLY A 150 -5.42 -1.12 -5.27
N ILE A 151 -5.24 -2.23 -4.54
CA ILE A 151 -4.85 -3.52 -5.14
C ILE A 151 -5.84 -4.63 -4.76
N GLY A 152 -6.27 -4.69 -3.50
CA GLY A 152 -6.94 -5.89 -2.95
C GLY A 152 -8.43 -6.04 -3.21
N GLY A 153 -8.94 -5.63 -4.38
CA GLY A 153 -10.34 -5.90 -4.71
C GLY A 153 -11.35 -5.15 -3.85
N PHE A 154 -10.96 -4.05 -3.19
CA PHE A 154 -11.78 -3.32 -2.21
C PHE A 154 -12.81 -2.35 -2.82
N LYS A 155 -12.73 -2.15 -4.13
CA LYS A 155 -13.60 -1.29 -4.94
C LYS A 155 -13.67 -1.85 -6.35
N ASP A 156 -14.73 -1.51 -7.09
CA ASP A 156 -14.86 -1.91 -8.49
C ASP A 156 -13.73 -1.37 -9.38
N ASP A 157 -13.15 -0.22 -9.01
CA ASP A 157 -12.02 0.38 -9.73
C ASP A 157 -10.65 -0.10 -9.25
N SER A 158 -10.60 -1.19 -8.48
CA SER A 158 -9.36 -1.88 -8.16
C SER A 158 -8.80 -2.63 -9.37
N GLN A 159 -7.54 -3.07 -9.27
CA GLN A 159 -6.89 -3.91 -10.28
C GLN A 159 -7.71 -5.17 -10.62
N VAL A 160 -8.37 -5.76 -9.61
CA VAL A 160 -9.30 -6.89 -9.78
C VAL A 160 -10.46 -6.50 -10.70
N GLY A 161 -11.18 -5.42 -10.39
CA GLY A 161 -12.36 -5.03 -11.15
C GLY A 161 -12.03 -4.54 -12.57
N VAL A 162 -10.90 -3.86 -12.78
CA VAL A 162 -10.43 -3.48 -14.13
C VAL A 162 -10.12 -4.72 -14.98
N ALA A 163 -9.39 -5.69 -14.42
CA ALA A 163 -9.05 -6.92 -15.15
C ALA A 163 -10.29 -7.77 -15.47
N LEU A 164 -11.23 -7.89 -14.52
CA LEU A 164 -12.50 -8.60 -14.73
C LEU A 164 -13.35 -7.96 -15.83
N ARG A 165 -13.48 -6.62 -15.86
CA ARG A 165 -14.25 -5.92 -16.91
C ARG A 165 -13.67 -6.12 -18.30
N GLU A 166 -12.35 -6.27 -18.39
CA GLU A 166 -11.65 -6.64 -19.62
C GLU A 166 -11.68 -8.15 -19.89
N GLY A 167 -12.47 -8.93 -19.16
CA GLY A 167 -12.68 -10.36 -19.42
C GLY A 167 -11.50 -11.27 -19.08
N HIS A 168 -10.55 -10.81 -18.25
CA HIS A 168 -9.40 -11.61 -17.82
C HIS A 168 -9.73 -12.50 -16.61
N PRO A 169 -9.19 -13.73 -16.55
CA PRO A 169 -9.20 -14.51 -15.31
C PRO A 169 -8.41 -13.79 -14.22
N VAL A 170 -8.98 -13.63 -13.03
CA VAL A 170 -8.33 -12.95 -11.90
C VAL A 170 -8.19 -13.90 -10.71
N TYR A 171 -6.97 -13.97 -10.21
CA TYR A 171 -6.58 -14.71 -9.02
C TYR A 171 -6.01 -13.75 -7.99
N PHE A 172 -6.29 -14.03 -6.72
CA PHE A 172 -5.90 -13.21 -5.60
C PHE A 172 -5.13 -14.05 -4.58
N VAL A 173 -3.91 -13.64 -4.27
CA VAL A 173 -3.09 -14.27 -3.24
C VAL A 173 -3.35 -13.52 -1.93
N MET A 174 -4.14 -14.14 -1.06
CA MET A 174 -4.43 -13.63 0.28
C MET A 174 -3.47 -14.22 1.31
N PHE A 175 -3.44 -13.62 2.51
CA PHE A 175 -2.80 -14.20 3.67
C PHE A 175 -3.72 -14.18 4.89
N TYR A 176 -3.60 -15.18 5.75
CA TYR A 176 -4.25 -15.20 7.06
C TYR A 176 -3.45 -14.34 8.06
N PRO A 177 -4.05 -13.80 9.13
CA PRO A 177 -3.35 -12.87 10.02
C PRO A 177 -2.14 -13.47 10.76
N GLN A 178 -2.22 -14.75 11.12
CA GLN A 178 -1.15 -15.44 11.86
C GLN A 178 -0.30 -16.28 10.90
N PRO A 179 1.05 -16.19 10.95
CA PRO A 179 1.91 -17.08 10.20
C PRO A 179 1.83 -18.51 10.74
N GLU A 180 2.10 -19.49 9.88
CA GLU A 180 2.23 -20.88 10.30
C GLU A 180 3.53 -21.08 11.10
N PRO A 181 3.60 -22.05 12.04
CA PRO A 181 4.80 -22.30 12.84
C PRO A 181 6.02 -22.60 11.96
N GLY A 182 7.09 -21.83 12.14
CA GLY A 182 8.35 -22.00 11.39
C GLY A 182 8.34 -21.44 9.97
N GLN A 183 7.25 -20.81 9.52
CA GLN A 183 7.16 -20.15 8.22
C GLN A 183 8.28 -19.11 8.03
N THR A 184 9.01 -19.21 6.93
CA THR A 184 9.98 -18.20 6.48
C THR A 184 9.50 -17.50 5.21
N LEU A 185 10.16 -16.39 4.83
CA LEU A 185 9.86 -15.72 3.56
C LEU A 185 10.17 -16.61 2.35
N LEU A 186 11.14 -17.53 2.43
CA LEU A 186 11.45 -18.46 1.36
C LEU A 186 10.33 -19.50 1.17
N ASP A 187 9.69 -19.92 2.26
CA ASP A 187 8.49 -20.77 2.20
C ASP A 187 7.35 -20.05 1.48
N VAL A 188 7.16 -18.76 1.77
CA VAL A 188 6.12 -17.92 1.14
C VAL A 188 6.39 -17.80 -0.35
N THR A 189 7.62 -17.48 -0.76
CA THR A 189 7.98 -17.39 -2.18
C THR A 189 7.76 -18.72 -2.91
N GLU A 190 8.08 -19.85 -2.28
CA GLU A 190 7.85 -21.17 -2.89
C GLU A 190 6.36 -21.51 -3.01
N ALA A 191 5.54 -21.14 -2.01
CA ALA A 191 4.10 -21.30 -2.09
C ALA A 191 3.48 -20.41 -3.20
N GLU A 192 3.93 -19.16 -3.31
CA GLU A 192 3.52 -18.25 -4.37
C GLU A 192 3.92 -18.77 -5.76
N ARG A 193 5.10 -19.40 -5.89
CA ARG A 193 5.52 -20.06 -7.13
C ARG A 193 4.57 -21.21 -7.50
N GLN A 194 4.17 -22.03 -6.54
CA GLN A 194 3.18 -23.09 -6.76
C GLN A 194 1.80 -22.53 -7.15
N PHE A 195 1.41 -21.37 -6.62
CA PHE A 195 0.19 -20.70 -7.03
C PHE A 195 0.24 -20.27 -8.50
N VAL A 196 1.34 -19.67 -8.94
CA VAL A 196 1.52 -19.25 -10.34
C VAL A 196 1.50 -20.46 -11.28
N HIS A 197 2.20 -21.54 -10.91
CA HIS A 197 2.16 -22.79 -11.65
C HIS A 197 0.73 -23.33 -11.76
N LYS A 198 -0.04 -23.29 -10.66
CA LYS A 198 -1.43 -23.72 -10.67
C LYS A 198 -2.31 -22.88 -11.60
N VAL A 199 -2.11 -21.56 -11.62
CA VAL A 199 -2.82 -20.67 -12.54
C VAL A 199 -2.50 -21.03 -13.99
N ARG A 200 -1.25 -21.35 -14.32
CA ARG A 200 -0.90 -21.80 -15.68
C ARG A 200 -1.51 -23.14 -16.05
N GLU A 201 -1.57 -24.10 -15.13
CA GLU A 201 -2.28 -25.37 -15.34
C GLU A 201 -3.77 -25.16 -15.67
N LEU A 202 -4.40 -24.19 -15.00
CA LEU A 202 -5.81 -23.85 -15.22
C LEU A 202 -6.04 -23.10 -16.55
N HIS A 203 -5.00 -22.47 -17.10
CA HIS A 203 -5.07 -21.65 -18.31
C HIS A 203 -3.98 -22.00 -19.34
N PRO A 204 -3.92 -23.26 -19.83
CA PRO A 204 -2.81 -23.75 -20.66
C PRO A 204 -2.74 -23.09 -22.05
N GLU A 205 -3.87 -22.56 -22.53
CA GLU A 205 -3.97 -21.87 -23.83
C GLU A 205 -3.79 -20.35 -23.73
N SER A 206 -3.54 -19.82 -22.53
CA SER A 206 -3.37 -18.37 -22.30
C SER A 206 -1.90 -17.94 -22.35
N PRO A 207 -1.62 -16.64 -22.60
CA PRO A 207 -0.30 -16.09 -22.32
C PRO A 207 0.08 -16.21 -20.83
N LYS A 208 1.37 -16.12 -20.53
CA LYS A 208 1.88 -16.15 -19.14
C LYS A 208 1.16 -15.11 -18.26
N PRO A 209 0.85 -15.45 -17.00
CA PRO A 209 0.08 -14.56 -16.12
C PRO A 209 0.84 -13.26 -15.82
N VAL A 210 0.08 -12.16 -15.70
CA VAL A 210 0.58 -10.92 -15.11
C VAL A 210 0.58 -11.08 -13.60
N ILE A 211 1.69 -10.77 -12.95
CA ILE A 211 1.76 -10.70 -11.49
C ILE A 211 1.81 -9.23 -11.06
N VAL A 212 0.92 -8.85 -10.15
CA VAL A 212 0.82 -7.49 -9.64
C VAL A 212 0.85 -7.50 -8.12
N GLY A 213 1.63 -6.60 -7.53
CA GLY A 213 1.64 -6.35 -6.10
C GLY A 213 2.26 -4.99 -5.78
N ASN A 214 1.94 -4.42 -4.62
CA ASN A 214 2.55 -3.20 -4.10
C ASN A 214 3.30 -3.48 -2.80
N CYS A 215 4.26 -2.61 -2.47
CA CYS A 215 5.04 -2.74 -1.24
C CYS A 215 5.63 -4.16 -1.13
N GLN A 216 5.33 -4.91 -0.06
CA GLN A 216 5.76 -6.31 0.10
C GLN A 216 5.28 -7.23 -1.03
N GLY A 217 4.06 -7.07 -1.55
CA GLY A 217 3.58 -7.84 -2.70
C GLY A 217 4.34 -7.53 -4.00
N GLY A 218 4.87 -6.30 -4.12
CA GLY A 218 5.75 -5.94 -5.23
C GLY A 218 7.12 -6.62 -5.14
N TRP A 219 7.69 -6.73 -3.94
CA TRP A 219 8.90 -7.51 -3.70
C TRP A 219 8.68 -9.00 -3.98
N ALA A 220 7.53 -9.55 -3.58
CA ALA A 220 7.13 -10.92 -3.90
C ALA A 220 7.09 -11.16 -5.42
N ALA A 221 6.38 -10.30 -6.17
CA ALA A 221 6.34 -10.36 -7.62
C ALA A 221 7.74 -10.31 -8.27
N MET A 222 8.64 -9.46 -7.76
CA MET A 222 10.03 -9.40 -8.25
C MET A 222 10.83 -10.67 -7.94
N MET A 223 10.70 -11.24 -6.74
CA MET A 223 11.39 -12.48 -6.36
C MET A 223 10.92 -13.65 -7.21
N LEU A 224 9.61 -13.74 -7.44
CA LEU A 224 8.98 -14.73 -8.30
C LEU A 224 9.49 -14.62 -9.74
N ALA A 225 9.50 -13.42 -10.32
CA ALA A 225 10.00 -13.21 -11.68
C ALA A 225 11.51 -13.48 -11.82
N ALA A 226 12.30 -13.24 -10.78
CA ALA A 226 13.73 -13.51 -10.78
C ALA A 226 14.03 -15.02 -10.60
N ALA A 227 13.23 -15.73 -9.81
CA ALA A 227 13.41 -17.16 -9.55
C ALA A 227 12.87 -18.03 -10.68
N ASP A 228 11.78 -17.62 -11.32
CA ASP A 228 11.08 -18.43 -12.33
C ASP A 228 10.58 -17.57 -13.52
N PRO A 229 11.51 -17.01 -14.33
CA PRO A 229 11.15 -16.10 -15.42
C PRO A 229 10.35 -16.78 -16.53
N ASP A 230 10.38 -18.12 -16.61
CA ASP A 230 9.66 -18.87 -17.64
C ASP A 230 8.17 -19.03 -17.32
N GLU A 231 7.78 -18.86 -16.06
CA GLU A 231 6.39 -18.98 -15.59
C GLU A 231 5.61 -17.65 -15.66
N MET A 232 6.29 -16.52 -15.92
CA MET A 232 5.73 -15.16 -15.74
C MET A 232 6.03 -14.26 -16.95
N GLY A 233 5.16 -13.29 -17.25
CA GLY A 233 5.40 -12.33 -18.34
C GLY A 233 4.30 -11.36 -18.66
#